data_AF-A0A2Z5JN67-F1
#
_entry.id   AF-A0A2Z5JN67-F1
#
_cell.length_a   1.000
_cell.length_b   1.000
_cell.length_c   1.000
_cell.angle_alpha   90.00
_cell.angle_beta   90.00
_cell.angle_gamma   90.00
#
_symmetry.space_group_name_H-M   'P 1'
#
loop_
_entity.id
_entity.type
_entity.pdbx_description
1 polymer ?
#
loop_
_entity_poly.entity_id
_entity_poly.type
_entity_poly.pdbx_seq_one_letter_code
_entity_poly.pdbx_strand_id
1 'polypeptide(L)' 'MSLPVDVPGSEALGLLSRFRVEFYECLCARADALFELTDAVLCTDGPVKTLVELSLAAEHRRGPRSG' A
#
# COMPACT_ATOMS: atom_id res chain seq x y z
N MET A 1 21.93 24.76 11.70
CA MET A 1 23.01 23.80 12.02
C MET A 1 23.01 22.72 10.95
N SER A 2 23.94 22.80 10.01
CA SER A 2 24.11 21.74 9.01
C SER A 2 24.73 20.53 9.69
N LEU A 3 24.05 19.39 9.65
CA LEU A 3 24.60 18.12 10.09
C LEU A 3 25.77 17.73 9.16
N PRO A 4 26.81 17.05 9.66
CA PRO A 4 27.92 16.61 8.84
C PRO A 4 27.40 15.73 7.70
N VAL A 5 27.88 15.99 6.48
CA VAL A 5 27.37 15.49 5.20
C VAL A 5 27.59 13.98 4.98
N ASP A 6 28.03 13.27 6.01
CA ASP A 6 28.48 11.88 5.90
C ASP A 6 28.12 11.08 7.15
N VAL A 7 26.86 11.18 7.58
CA VAL A 7 26.31 10.22 8.56
C VAL A 7 26.10 8.90 7.81
N PRO A 8 26.75 7.79 8.22
CA PRO A 8 26.51 6.48 7.63
C PRO A 8 25.01 6.17 7.65
N GLY A 9 24.42 5.97 6.47
CA GLY A 9 22.98 5.75 6.31
C GLY A 9 22.15 6.98 5.95
N SER A 10 22.73 8.18 5.79
CA SER A 10 22.01 9.36 5.30
C SER A 10 21.42 9.13 3.90
N GLU A 11 22.16 8.48 3.01
CA GLU A 11 21.68 8.07 1.68
C GLU A 11 20.55 7.04 1.79
N ALA A 12 20.71 6.01 2.62
CA ALA A 12 19.68 5.01 2.85
C ALA A 12 18.38 5.63 3.42
N LEU A 13 18.50 6.59 4.35
CA LEU A 13 17.36 7.35 4.87
C LEU A 13 16.71 8.22 3.79
N GLY A 14 17.50 8.82 2.89
CA GLY A 14 17.01 9.56 1.73
C GLY A 14 16.20 8.66 0.78
N LEU A 15 16.70 7.46 0.48
CA LEU A 15 16.01 6.46 -0.34
C LEU A 15 14.71 5.99 0.33
N LEU A 16 14.72 5.70 1.62
CA LEU A 16 13.52 5.31 2.36
C LEU A 16 12.48 6.44 2.44
N SER A 17 12.93 7.68 2.62
CA SER A 17 12.05 8.85 2.62
C SER A 17 11.35 9.01 1.28
N ARG A 18 12.11 8.96 0.17
CA ARG A 18 11.56 9.02 -1.18
C ARG A 18 10.61 7.87 -1.47
N PHE A 19 11.01 6.64 -1.12
CA PHE A 19 10.16 5.46 -1.28
C PHE A 19 8.82 5.62 -0.55
N ARG A 20 8.83 6.15 0.68
CA ARG A 20 7.58 6.38 1.43
C ARG A 20 6.66 7.36 0.74
N VAL A 21 7.20 8.45 0.20
CA VAL A 21 6.40 9.45 -0.54
C VAL A 21 5.78 8.81 -1.78
N GLU A 22 6.59 8.18 -2.63
CA GLU A 22 6.13 7.53 -3.86
C GLU A 22 5.11 6.41 -3.57
N PHE A 23 5.32 5.67 -2.49
CA PHE A 23 4.38 4.65 -2.02
C PHE A 23 3.03 5.24 -1.62
N TYR A 24 3.01 6.31 -0.81
CA TYR A 24 1.75 6.96 -0.42
C TYR A 24 1.06 7.62 -1.61
N GLU A 25 1.80 8.21 -2.54
CA GLU A 25 1.23 8.76 -3.78
C GLU A 25 0.58 7.66 -4.62
N CYS A 26 1.21 6.49 -4.75
CA CYS A 26 0.63 5.34 -5.44
C CYS A 26 -0.66 4.85 -4.77
N LEU A 27 -0.69 4.80 -3.43
CA LEU A 27 -1.89 4.43 -2.67
C LEU A 27 -3.01 5.46 -2.86
N CYS A 28 -2.72 6.75 -2.82
CA CYS A 28 -3.69 7.82 -3.09
C CYS A 28 -4.22 7.76 -4.53
N ALA A 29 -3.35 7.49 -5.51
CA ALA A 29 -3.74 7.35 -6.91
C ALA A 29 -4.62 6.12 -7.17
N ARG A 30 -4.51 5.09 -6.32
CA ARG A 30 -5.31 3.86 -6.34
C ARG A 30 -6.33 3.80 -5.20
N ALA A 31 -6.84 4.97 -4.79
CA ALA A 31 -7.80 5.06 -3.70
C ALA A 31 -9.03 4.19 -3.95
N ASP A 32 -9.50 4.10 -5.19
CA ASP A 32 -10.58 3.21 -5.61
C ASP A 32 -10.32 1.75 -5.25
N ALA A 33 -9.15 1.21 -5.60
CA ALA A 33 -8.77 -0.17 -5.26
C ALA A 33 -8.66 -0.40 -3.74
N LEU A 34 -8.26 0.61 -2.96
CA LEU A 34 -8.20 0.53 -1.50
C LEU A 34 -9.58 0.59 -0.84
N PHE A 35 -10.51 1.35 -1.41
CA PHE A 35 -11.90 1.37 -0.97
C PHE A 35 -12.56 0.01 -1.24
N GLU A 36 -12.37 -0.57 -2.42
CA GLU A 36 -12.86 -1.92 -2.76
C GLU A 36 -12.26 -3.00 -1.83
N LEU A 37 -10.97 -2.89 -1.50
CA LEU A 37 -10.35 -3.80 -0.52
C LEU A 37 -10.96 -3.64 0.87
N THR A 38 -11.25 -2.41 1.29
CA THR A 38 -11.86 -2.13 2.60
C THR A 38 -13.29 -2.66 2.63
N ASP A 39 -14.06 -2.47 1.56
CA ASP A 39 -15.40 -3.02 1.41
C ASP A 39 -15.36 -4.55 1.47
N ALA A 40 -14.44 -5.19 0.74
CA ALA A 40 -14.24 -6.63 0.79
C ALA A 40 -13.96 -7.13 2.23
N VAL A 41 -13.13 -6.43 3.02
CA VAL A 41 -12.89 -6.77 4.43
C VAL A 41 -14.17 -6.72 5.25
N LEU A 42 -14.96 -5.65 5.10
CA LEU A 42 -16.19 -5.43 5.87
C LEU A 42 -17.30 -6.40 5.48
N CYS A 43 -17.32 -6.84 4.22
CA CYS A 43 -18.29 -7.79 3.69
C CYS A 43 -17.90 -9.27 3.89
N THR A 44 -16.70 -9.57 4.41
CA THR A 44 -16.34 -10.97 4.71
C THR A 44 -17.12 -11.50 5.91
N ASP A 45 -17.54 -12.76 5.82
CA ASP A 45 -18.21 -13.47 6.91
C ASP A 45 -17.21 -13.84 8.03
N GLY A 46 -16.81 -12.84 8.80
CA GLY A 46 -15.93 -12.99 9.96
C GLY A 46 -14.59 -12.24 9.83
N PRO A 47 -13.74 -12.33 10.87
CA PRO A 47 -12.47 -11.62 10.87
C PRO A 47 -11.51 -12.17 9.81
N VAL A 48 -11.03 -11.29 8.94
CA VAL A 48 -9.95 -11.58 7.98
C VAL A 48 -8.67 -11.86 8.77
N LYS A 49 -8.13 -13.08 8.66
CA LYS A 49 -6.89 -13.47 9.34
C LYS A 49 -5.69 -13.26 8.45
N THR A 50 -5.87 -13.29 7.14
CA THR A 50 -4.81 -13.00 6.16
C THR A 50 -5.34 -12.26 4.93
N LEU A 51 -4.52 -11.41 4.30
CA LEU A 51 -4.89 -10.74 3.04
C LEU A 51 -5.09 -11.72 1.87
N VAL A 52 -4.50 -12.91 1.94
CA VAL A 52 -4.70 -13.97 0.93
C VAL A 52 -6.14 -14.48 0.94
N GLU A 53 -6.78 -14.57 2.12
CA GLU A 53 -8.21 -14.93 2.24
C GLU A 53 -9.11 -13.95 1.48
N LEU A 54 -8.76 -12.66 1.44
CA LEU A 54 -9.50 -11.63 0.69
C LEU A 54 -9.34 -11.77 -0.82
N SER A 55 -8.13 -12.11 -1.29
CA SER A 55 -7.88 -12.30 -2.74
C SER A 55 -8.66 -13.50 -3.31
N LEU A 56 -9.09 -14.43 -2.45
CA LEU A 56 -9.92 -15.58 -2.79
C LEU A 56 -11.43 -15.27 -2.70
N ALA A 57 -11.84 -14.19 -2.03
CA ALA A 57 -13.22 -13.75 -1.98
C ALA A 57 -13.69 -13.30 -3.37
N ALA A 58 -14.92 -13.64 -3.72
CA ALA A 58 -15.44 -13.48 -5.09
C ALA A 58 -15.36 -12.04 -5.61
N GLU A 59 -15.42 -11.05 -4.71
CA GLU A 59 -15.35 -9.61 -4.99
C GLU A 59 -13.97 -9.16 -5.53
N HIS A 60 -12.89 -9.90 -5.26
CA HIS A 60 -11.54 -9.59 -5.74
C HIS A 60 -11.19 -10.20 -7.12
N ARG A 61 -12.09 -10.98 -7.73
CA ARG A 61 -11.87 -11.61 -9.05
C ARG A 61 -12.00 -10.66 -10.24
N ARG A 62 -12.35 -9.38 -10.03
CA ARG A 62 -12.17 -8.38 -11.08
C ARG A 62 -10.70 -7.99 -11.08
N GLY A 63 -9.95 -8.65 -11.96
CA GLY A 63 -8.56 -8.28 -12.25
C GLY A 63 -8.43 -6.77 -12.51
N PRO A 64 -7.23 -6.20 -12.31
CA PRO A 64 -7.01 -4.77 -12.45
C PRO A 64 -7.58 -4.27 -13.76
N ARG A 65 -8.35 -3.18 -13.71
CA ARG A 65 -8.87 -2.50 -14.90
C ARG A 65 -7.67 -2.15 -15.78
N SER A 66 -7.51 -2.88 -16.89
CA SER A 66 -6.55 -2.52 -17.93
C SER A 66 -6.97 -1.17 -18.49
N GLY A 67 -6.21 -0.14 -18.15
CA GLY A 67 -6.19 1.15 -18.85
C GLY A 67 -5.16 1.12 -19.95
#